data_AF-A0AAW3EVB8-F1
#
_entry.id   AF-A0AAW3EVB8-F1
#
_cell.length_a   1.000
_cell.length_b   1.000
_cell.length_c   1.000
_cell.angle_alpha   90.00
_cell.angle_beta   90.00
_cell.angle_gamma   90.00
#
_symmetry.space_group_name_H-M   'P 1'
#
loop_
_entity.id
_entity.type
_entity.pdbx_description
1 polymer ?
#
loop_
_entity_poly.entity_id
_entity_poly.type
_entity_poly.pdbx_seq_one_letter_code
_entity_poly.pdbx_strand_id
1 'polypeptide(L)' 'MKMITPLMLVALLTACGQSTPTETVESLATNPERLKELRRQCKADRASTGDVLCNVVAEASQ' A
#
# COMPACT_ATOMS: atom_id res chain seq x y z
N MET A 1 24.99 -13.76 25.46
CA MET A 1 24.32 -14.09 24.17
C MET A 1 22.84 -14.42 24.44
N LYS A 2 21.96 -13.42 24.59
CA LYS A 2 20.51 -13.65 24.84
C LYS A 2 19.65 -12.39 24.60
N MET A 3 20.07 -11.48 23.72
CA MET A 3 19.36 -10.22 23.42
C MET A 3 19.11 -10.01 21.92
N ILE A 4 19.30 -11.05 21.11
CA ILE A 4 19.08 -10.98 19.66
C ILE A 4 17.61 -11.32 19.32
N THR A 5 16.94 -12.06 20.21
CA THR A 5 15.57 -12.55 20.02
C THR A 5 14.47 -11.46 20.04
N PRO A 6 14.52 -10.40 20.86
CA PRO A 6 13.43 -9.40 20.85
C PRO A 6 13.53 -8.42 19.69
N LEU A 7 14.71 -8.21 19.11
CA LEU A 7 14.92 -7.21 18.05
C LEU A 7 14.24 -7.61 16.73
N MET A 8 14.18 -8.91 16.43
CA MET A 8 13.48 -9.44 15.25
C MET A 8 11.96 -9.23 15.31
N LEU A 9 11.37 -9.25 16.51
CA LEU A 9 9.93 -9.12 16.68
C LEU A 9 9.44 -7.70 16.37
N VAL A 10 10.24 -6.68 16.70
CA VAL A 10 9.91 -5.26 16.48
C VAL A 10 9.96 -4.91 14.99
N ALA A 11 10.85 -5.52 14.21
CA ALA A 11 10.94 -5.30 12.76
C ALA A 11 9.69 -5.79 11.99
N LEU A 12 9.05 -6.87 12.47
CA LEU A 12 7.79 -7.35 11.89
C LEU A 12 6.60 -6.41 12.20
N LEU A 13 6.64 -5.71 13.33
CA LEU A 13 5.59 -4.76 13.74
C LEU A 13 5.66 -3.43 12.97
N THR A 14 6.86 -2.99 12.56
CA THR A 14 7.01 -1.82 11.68
C THR A 14 6.61 -2.08 10.23
N ALA A 15 6.48 -3.35 9.81
CA ALA A 15 5.89 -3.72 8.52
C ALA A 15 4.35 -3.63 8.53
N CYS A 16 3.74 -3.56 9.71
CA CYS A 16 2.36 -3.09 9.88
C CYS A 16 2.32 -1.55 9.94
N GLY A 17 3.30 -0.91 9.30
CA GLY A 17 3.50 0.52 9.21
C GLY A 17 2.28 1.18 8.62
N GLN A 18 1.56 1.84 9.51
CA GLN A 18 0.66 2.97 9.33
C GLN A 18 0.62 3.53 7.91
N SER A 19 -0.04 2.80 7.03
CA SER A 19 -0.48 3.31 5.75
C SER A 19 -1.79 4.00 6.04
N THR A 20 -1.75 5.19 6.64
CA THR A 20 -2.85 6.14 6.44
C THR A 20 -2.80 6.43 4.94
N PRO A 21 -3.67 5.82 4.11
CA PRO A 21 -3.48 5.88 2.69
C PRO A 21 -3.87 7.29 2.27
N THR A 22 -2.91 8.10 1.82
CA THR A 22 -3.22 9.32 1.07
C THR A 22 -4.05 8.99 -0.18
N GLU A 23 -3.89 7.76 -0.68
CA GLU A 23 -4.62 7.17 -1.78
C GLU A 23 -5.82 6.37 -1.22
N THR A 24 -6.88 7.07 -0.78
CA THR A 24 -8.19 6.47 -0.50
C THR A 24 -9.05 6.42 -1.77
N VAL A 25 -10.15 5.66 -1.73
CA VAL A 25 -11.13 5.62 -2.83
C VAL A 25 -11.60 7.04 -3.20
N GLU A 26 -11.94 7.84 -2.20
CA GLU A 26 -12.44 9.21 -2.38
C GLU A 26 -11.35 10.17 -2.90
N SER A 27 -10.12 10.04 -2.41
CA SER A 27 -8.96 10.79 -2.91
C SER A 27 -8.66 10.45 -4.38
N LEU A 28 -8.76 9.18 -4.74
CA LEU A 28 -8.54 8.71 -6.11
C LEU A 28 -9.68 9.07 -7.07
N ALA A 29 -10.92 9.05 -6.59
CA ALA A 29 -12.10 9.49 -7.35
C ALA A 29 -12.01 10.98 -7.69
N THR A 30 -11.44 11.78 -6.79
CA THR A 30 -11.21 13.22 -7.03
C THR A 30 -9.92 13.51 -7.82
N ASN A 31 -9.05 12.50 -8.02
CA ASN A 31 -7.77 12.62 -8.74
C ASN A 31 -7.60 11.51 -9.81
N PRO A 32 -8.31 11.59 -10.95
CA PRO A 32 -8.31 10.53 -11.97
C PRO A 32 -6.95 10.29 -12.64
N GLU A 33 -6.08 11.31 -12.72
CA GLU A 33 -4.71 11.15 -13.24
C GLU A 33 -3.85 10.24 -12.34
N ARG A 34 -3.95 10.42 -11.01
CA ARG A 34 -3.26 9.56 -10.04
C ARG A 34 -3.80 8.13 -10.08
N LEU A 35 -5.12 7.99 -10.20
CA LEU A 35 -5.75 6.67 -10.34
C LEU A 35 -5.26 5.91 -11.57
N LYS A 36 -5.11 6.59 -12.71
CA LYS A 36 -4.64 5.97 -13.96
C LYS A 36 -3.20 5.49 -13.85
N GLU A 37 -2.32 6.28 -13.24
CA GLU A 37 -0.92 5.93 -13.00
C GLU A 37 -0.81 4.72 -12.07
N LEU A 38 -1.50 4.75 -10.93
CA LEU A 38 -1.51 3.62 -10.00
C LEU A 38 -2.09 2.35 -10.62
N ARG A 39 -3.09 2.47 -11.50
CA ARG A 39 -3.63 1.30 -12.22
C ARG A 39 -2.58 0.68 -13.14
N ARG A 40 -1.72 1.49 -13.76
CA ARG A 40 -0.58 1.00 -14.56
C ARG A 40 0.47 0.33 -13.68
N GLN A 41 0.80 0.93 -12.54
CA GLN A 41 1.73 0.34 -11.58
C GLN A 41 1.22 -0.97 -10.99
N CYS A 42 -0.05 -1.05 -10.59
CA CYS A 42 -0.68 -2.29 -10.13
C CYS A 42 -0.70 -3.41 -11.17
N LYS A 43 -0.74 -3.06 -12.47
CA LYS A 43 -0.66 -4.04 -13.56
C LYS A 43 0.80 -4.48 -13.84
N ALA A 44 1.75 -3.56 -13.67
CA ALA A 44 3.16 -3.81 -13.94
C ALA A 44 3.86 -4.51 -12.77
N ASP A 45 3.63 -4.05 -11.55
CA ASP A 45 4.28 -4.52 -10.33
C ASP A 45 3.37 -4.33 -9.09
N ARG A 46 2.44 -5.28 -8.94
CA ARG A 46 1.53 -5.35 -7.78
C ARG A 46 2.28 -5.61 -6.48
N ALA A 47 3.40 -6.34 -6.51
CA ALA A 47 4.19 -6.67 -5.33
C ALA A 47 4.88 -5.42 -4.77
N SER A 48 5.39 -4.54 -5.64
CA SER A 48 5.97 -3.27 -5.21
C SER A 48 4.92 -2.22 -4.82
N THR A 49 3.76 -2.20 -5.49
CA THR A 49 2.70 -1.21 -5.23
C THR A 49 1.92 -1.54 -3.94
N GLY A 50 1.81 -2.82 -3.61
CA GLY A 50 1.09 -3.32 -2.45
C GLY A 50 -0.36 -3.70 -2.77
N ASP A 51 -0.77 -4.89 -2.32
CA ASP A 51 -2.10 -5.45 -2.59
C ASP A 51 -3.25 -4.58 -2.10
N VAL A 52 -3.08 -3.95 -0.93
CA VAL A 52 -4.08 -3.07 -0.33
C VAL A 52 -4.31 -1.84 -1.20
N LEU A 53 -3.24 -1.21 -1.70
CA LEU A 53 -3.34 -0.05 -2.57
C LEU A 53 -4.00 -0.40 -3.91
N CYS A 54 -3.65 -1.54 -4.50
CA CYS A 54 -4.26 -1.98 -5.74
C CYS A 54 -5.74 -2.34 -5.60
N ASN A 55 -6.18 -2.82 -4.43
CA ASN A 55 -7.60 -3.01 -4.15
C ASN A 55 -8.34 -1.67 -4.06
N VAL A 56 -7.77 -0.67 -3.37
CA VAL A 56 -8.36 0.68 -3.30
C VAL A 56 -8.45 1.32 -4.69
N VAL A 57 -7.41 1.18 -5.51
CA VAL A 57 -7.39 1.61 -6.92
C VAL A 57 -8.47 0.90 -7.74
N ALA A 58 -8.67 -0.40 -7.53
CA ALA A 58 -9.72 -1.15 -8.21
C ALA A 58 -11.11 -0.64 -7.82
N GLU A 59 -11.35 -0.40 -6.53
CA GLU A 59 -12.62 0.09 -5.98
C GLU A 59 -12.94 1.52 -6.44
N ALA A 60 -11.94 2.42 -6.46
CA ALA A 60 -12.06 3.78 -6.99
C ALA A 60 -12.29 3.85 -8.50
N SER A 61 -12.12 2.73 -9.19
CA SER A 61 -12.17 2.64 -10.63
C SER A 61 -13.37 1.87 -11.18
N GLN A 62 -14.24 1.46 -10.25
CA GLN A 62 -15.52 0.83 -10.45
C GLN A 62 -16.57 1.87 -10.81
#